data_AF-A0ABD4U1B0-F1
#
_entry.id   AF-A0ABD4U1B0-F1
#
_cell.length_a   1.000
_cell.length_b   1.000
_cell.length_c   1.000
_cell.angle_alpha   90.00
_cell.angle_beta   90.00
_cell.angle_gamma   90.00
#
_symmetry.space_group_name_H-M   'P 1'
#
loop_
_entity.id
_entity.type
_entity.pdbx_description
1 polymer ?
#
loop_
_entity_poly.entity_id
_entity_poly.type
_entity_poly.pdbx_seq_one_letter_code
_entity_poly.pdbx_strand_id
1 'polypeptide(L)' 'MKHLYENHLGGWYVLDRYEEPEYCEQCGDCDRYLGSFEDNKEIAIELFKRNATSEGIEEFTGLKIHIEFEEVNGIDTKI' A
#
# COMPACT_ATOMS: atom_id res chain seq x y z
N MET A 1 10.66 -9.59 5.51
CA MET A 1 10.25 -8.66 4.45
C MET A 1 9.21 -9.29 3.57
N LYS A 2 8.12 -8.56 3.36
CA LYS A 2 7.01 -8.84 2.45
C LYS A 2 7.17 -7.95 1.23
N HIS A 3 7.16 -8.53 0.03
CA HIS A 3 7.29 -7.80 -1.22
C HIS A 3 5.91 -7.63 -1.85
N LEU A 4 5.41 -6.40 -1.89
CA LEU A 4 4.08 -6.07 -2.40
C LEU A 4 4.12 -5.82 -3.91
N TYR A 5 3.10 -6.31 -4.60
CA TYR A 5 2.91 -6.11 -6.02
C TYR A 5 1.47 -5.72 -6.32
N GLU A 6 1.27 -4.97 -7.39
CA GLU A 6 -0.02 -4.74 -8.04
C GLU A 6 0.00 -5.49 -9.37
N ASN A 7 -0.93 -6.41 -9.57
CA ASN A 7 -1.05 -7.12 -10.83
C ASN A 7 -1.67 -6.20 -11.90
N HIS A 8 -1.46 -6.56 -13.16
CA HIS A 8 -1.99 -5.81 -14.31
C HIS A 8 -3.54 -5.72 -14.38
N LEU A 9 -4.27 -6.44 -13.51
CA LEU A 9 -5.73 -6.33 -13.36
C LEU A 9 -6.14 -5.40 -12.20
N GLY A 10 -5.18 -4.80 -11.49
CA GLY A 10 -5.41 -3.88 -10.37
C GLY A 10 -5.56 -4.56 -9.00
N GLY A 11 -5.32 -5.87 -8.90
CA GLY A 11 -5.31 -6.59 -7.62
C GLY A 11 -3.92 -6.59 -6.97
N TRP A 12 -3.83 -6.89 -5.68
CA TRP A 12 -2.55 -6.93 -4.96
C TRP A 12 -2.16 -8.35 -4.55
N TYR A 13 -0.86 -8.59 -4.40
CA TYR A 13 -0.33 -9.82 -3.81
C TYR A 13 1.02 -9.56 -3.12
N VAL A 14 1.42 -10.51 -2.26
CA VAL A 14 2.68 -10.44 -1.50
C VAL A 14 3.52 -11.69 -1.73
N LEU A 15 4.83 -11.50 -1.91
CA LEU A 15 5.82 -12.56 -1.93
C LEU A 15 6.80 -12.44 -0.75
N ASP A 16 7.33 -13.57 -0.29
CA ASP A 16 8.33 -13.60 0.80
C ASP A 16 9.74 -13.21 0.34
N ARG A 17 9.94 -13.04 -0.97
CA ARG A 17 11.18 -12.58 -1.60
C ARG A 17 10.85 -11.68 -2.78
N TYR A 18 11.81 -10.83 -3.14
CA TYR A 18 11.72 -10.05 -4.37
C TYR A 18 11.80 -10.98 -5.59
N GLU A 19 10.83 -10.83 -6.48
CA GLU A 19 10.81 -11.37 -7.84
C GLU A 19 10.63 -10.21 -8.83
N GLU A 20 11.39 -10.25 -9.94
CA GLU A 20 11.30 -9.26 -11.00
C GLU A 20 9.99 -9.48 -11.79
N PRO A 21 9.15 -8.44 -11.99
CA PRO A 21 7.88 -8.63 -12.69
C PRO A 21 8.08 -9.07 -14.15
N GLU A 22 7.35 -10.12 -14.53
CA GLU A 22 7.30 -10.60 -15.91
C GLU A 22 6.16 -9.93 -16.69
N TYR A 23 6.34 -9.79 -18.00
CA TYR A 23 5.30 -9.27 -18.88
C TYR A 23 4.24 -10.33 -19.15
N CYS A 24 2.98 -9.95 -19.03
CA CYS A 24 1.85 -10.76 -19.45
C CYS A 24 1.84 -10.88 -20.98
N GLU A 25 1.97 -12.11 -21.50
CA GLU A 25 2.01 -12.36 -22.95
C GLU A 25 0.72 -11.95 -23.69
N GLN A 26 -0.40 -11.81 -22.97
CA GLN A 26 -1.70 -11.50 -23.57
C GLN A 26 -1.94 -9.99 -23.73
N CYS A 27 -1.61 -9.19 -22.71
CA CYS A 27 -1.84 -7.75 -22.74
C CYS A 27 -0.57 -6.92 -22.95
N GLY A 28 0.62 -7.51 -22.78
CA GLY A 28 1.91 -6.81 -22.86
C GLY A 28 2.20 -5.90 -21.68
N ASP A 29 1.34 -5.89 -20.65
CA ASP A 29 1.56 -5.16 -19.39
C ASP A 29 2.31 -6.06 -18.40
N CYS A 30 2.87 -5.49 -17.34
CA CYS A 30 3.52 -6.25 -16.28
C CYS A 30 2.98 -5.85 -14.91
N ASP A 31 3.15 -6.76 -13.96
CA ASP A 31 2.85 -6.44 -12.57
C ASP A 31 3.80 -5.35 -12.07
N ARG A 32 3.30 -4.46 -11.21
CA ARG A 32 4.09 -3.37 -10.65
C ARG A 32 4.60 -3.75 -9.29
N TYR A 33 5.93 -3.75 -9.12
CA TYR A 33 6.53 -3.86 -7.80
C TYR A 33 6.29 -2.57 -7.00
N LEU A 34 5.69 -2.73 -5.82
CA LEU A 34 5.20 -1.65 -4.99
C LEU A 34 6.11 -1.34 -3.79
N GLY A 35 7.02 -2.23 -3.44
CA GLY A 35 8.00 -2.07 -2.38
C GLY A 35 8.13 -3.28 -1.46
N SER A 36 9.06 -3.19 -0.50
CA SER A 36 9.27 -4.19 0.55
C SER A 36 8.85 -3.62 1.90
N PHE A 37 8.11 -4.39 2.67
CA PHE A 37 7.51 -3.98 3.94
C PHE A 37 7.80 -5.02 5.02
N GLU A 38 7.92 -4.60 6.28
CA GLU A 38 8.16 -5.51 7.40
C GLU A 38 6.89 -6.32 7.73
N ASP A 39 5.74 -5.67 7.71
CA ASP A 39 4.47 -6.26 8.13
C ASP A 39 3.25 -5.76 7.32
N ASN A 40 2.06 -6.28 7.66
CA ASN A 40 0.82 -5.90 7.00
C ASN A 40 0.37 -4.47 7.32
N LYS A 41 0.84 -3.85 8.41
CA LYS A 41 0.48 -2.45 8.75
C LYS A 41 1.15 -1.49 7.79
N GLU A 42 2.43 -1.71 7.50
CA GLU A 42 3.15 -0.91 6.51
C GLU A 42 2.54 -1.04 5.11
N ILE A 43 2.11 -2.26 4.73
CA ILE A 43 1.36 -2.50 3.50
C ILE A 43 0.05 -1.72 3.48
N ALA A 44 -0.73 -1.76 4.56
CA ALA A 44 -2.00 -1.02 4.65
C ALA A 44 -1.81 0.49 4.48
N ILE A 45 -0.78 1.05 5.12
CA ILE A 45 -0.42 2.48 4.98
C ILE A 45 -0.04 2.81 3.53
N GLU A 46 0.73 1.94 2.89
CA GLU A 46 1.15 2.17 1.50
C GLU A 46 -0.02 2.12 0.53
N LEU A 47 -0.93 1.14 0.68
CA LEU A 47 -2.16 1.08 -0.12
C LEU A 47 -3.04 2.31 0.10
N PHE A 48 -3.15 2.78 1.34
CA PHE A 48 -3.85 4.02 1.65
C PHE A 48 -3.25 5.24 0.93
N LYS A 49 -1.92 5.40 0.94
CA LYS A 49 -1.23 6.47 0.19
C LYS A 49 -1.47 6.41 -1.32
N ARG A 50 -1.69 5.21 -1.85
CA ARG A 50 -2.05 4.96 -3.25
C ARG A 50 -3.55 5.07 -3.53
N ASN A 51 -4.32 5.62 -2.60
CA ASN A 51 -5.75 5.87 -2.75
C ASN A 51 -6.58 4.58 -2.93
N ALA A 52 -6.10 3.46 -2.38
CA ALA A 52 -6.92 2.25 -2.27
C ALA A 52 -8.13 2.49 -1.37
N THR A 53 -9.24 1.81 -1.66
CA THR A 53 -10.45 1.91 -0.84
C THR A 53 -10.23 1.26 0.53
N SER A 54 -10.91 1.77 1.56
CA SER A 54 -10.83 1.19 2.90
C SER A 54 -11.25 -0.28 2.92
N GLU A 55 -12.26 -0.66 2.13
CA GLU A 55 -12.72 -2.04 1.98
C GLU A 55 -11.64 -2.93 1.35
N GLY A 56 -10.96 -2.46 0.29
CA GLY A 56 -9.88 -3.23 -0.34
C GLY A 56 -8.68 -3.42 0.57
N ILE A 57 -8.34 -2.39 1.37
CA ILE A 57 -7.27 -2.49 2.37
C ILE A 57 -7.65 -3.51 3.45
N GLU A 58 -8.89 -3.47 3.95
CA GLU A 58 -9.38 -4.40 4.97
C GLU A 58 -9.40 -5.84 4.47
N GLU A 59 -9.91 -6.07 3.26
CA GLU A 59 -9.94 -7.39 2.63
C GLU A 59 -8.52 -7.97 2.44
N PHE A 60 -7.59 -7.14 1.97
CA PHE A 60 -6.24 -7.60 1.65
C PHE A 60 -5.34 -7.78 2.88
N THR A 61 -5.41 -6.86 3.84
CA THR A 61 -4.47 -6.82 4.97
C THR A 61 -5.07 -7.34 6.28
N GLY A 62 -6.40 -7.43 6.38
CA GLY A 62 -7.13 -7.68 7.62
C GLY A 62 -7.16 -6.49 8.57
N LEU A 63 -6.78 -5.30 8.11
CA LEU A 63 -6.67 -4.09 8.94
C LEU A 63 -7.64 -3.01 8.48
N LYS A 64 -8.26 -2.35 9.45
CA LYS A 64 -9.11 -1.18 9.22
C LYS A 64 -8.35 0.10 9.53
N ILE A 65 -8.37 1.06 8.60
CA ILE A 65 -7.71 2.36 8.77
C ILE A 65 -8.73 3.38 9.29
N HIS A 66 -8.35 4.08 10.35
CA HIS A 66 -9.04 5.24 10.90
C HIS A 66 -8.07 6.43 10.85
N ILE A 67 -8.52 7.56 10.30
CA ILE A 67 -7.71 8.76 10.17
C ILE A 67 -8.39 9.85 10.97
N GLU A 68 -7.61 10.43 11.88
CA GLU A 68 -8.01 11.55 12.71
C GLU A 68 -7.11 12.73 12.34
N PHE A 69 -7.71 13.90 12.26
CA PHE A 69 -7.01 15.15 11.97
C PHE A 69 -7.07 16.04 13.20
N GLU A 70 -5.93 16.59 13.59
CA GLU A 70 -5.85 17.59 14.66
C GLU A 70 -5.54 18.97 14.06
N GLU A 71 -6.26 20.00 14.52
CA GLU A 71 -5.97 21.37 14.15
C GLU A 71 -4.75 21.89 14.92
N VAL A 72 -3.74 22.36 14.21
CA VAL A 72 -2.58 22.99 14.83
C VAL A 72 -2.95 24.43 15.20
N ASN A 73 -3.37 24.64 16.45
CA ASN A 73 -3.57 25.99 16.99
C ASN A 73 -2.21 26.65 17.26
N GLY A 74 -1.72 27.41 16.27
CA GLY A 74 -0.47 28.14 16.40
C GLY A 74 -0.55 29.25 17.43
N ILE A 75 0.05 29.06 18.61
CA ILE A 75 0.48 30.15 19.49
C ILE A 75 1.84 29.80 20.12
N ASP A 76 2.89 29.80 19.31
CA ASP A 76 4.25 29.97 19.82
C ASP A 76 4.54 31.48 19.97
N THR A 77 3.80 32.15 20.85
CA THR A 77 4.24 33.46 21.37
C THR A 77 5.16 33.19 22.55
N LYS A 78 6.43 32.87 22.27
CA LYS A 78 7.48 33.04 23.28
C LYS A 78 8.00 34.48 23.20
N ILE A 79 7.68 35.19 24.28
CA ILE A 79 8.10 36.55 24.66
C ILE A 79 9.62 36.70 24.56
#